data_AF-T0ZF09-F1
#
_entry.id   AF-T0ZF09-F1
#
_cell.length_a   1.000
_cell.length_b   1.000
_cell.length_c   1.000
_cell.angle_alpha   90.00
_cell.angle_beta   90.00
_cell.angle_gamma   90.00
#
_symmetry.space_group_name_H-M   'P 1'
#
loop_
_entity.id
_entity.type
_entity.pdbx_description
1 polymer ?
#
loop_
_entity_poly.entity_id
_entity_poly.type
_entity_poly.pdbx_seq_one_letter_code
_entity_poly.pdbx_strand_id
1 'polypeptide(L)'
;MSHADAIVEPPKGAATTASTPGAKVAVFEDAHRRFYGVQFHPEVSHTQGGQELLERFLFEACGALPTWTHTNIIEKSVDDIRRQIGEERVLCALSGGVDSAVAAALVRKAVGSHLLCVFVDTGLLRMHEADQVEEVFGNRLGMDLVRYDAADTFLQALSGVTDPEEKRKVIGEAFIR
;
A
#
# COMPACT_ATOMS: atom_id res chain seq x y z
N MET A 1 -14.65 14.06 -17.96
CA MET A 1 -14.48 15.53 -17.92
C MET A 1 -15.17 16.07 -16.68
N SER A 2 -14.54 17.00 -15.96
CA SER A 2 -15.18 17.70 -14.84
C SER A 2 -15.83 18.97 -15.38
N HIS A 3 -17.14 19.11 -15.21
CA HIS A 3 -17.94 20.14 -15.88
C HIS A 3 -18.60 21.14 -14.94
N ALA A 4 -18.29 21.12 -13.65
CA ALA A 4 -18.90 22.04 -12.68
C ALA A 4 -18.46 23.49 -12.95
N ASP A 5 -17.16 23.75 -12.82
CA ASP A 5 -16.54 25.03 -13.19
C ASP A 5 -15.62 24.82 -14.40
N ALA A 6 -15.56 25.80 -15.30
CA ALA A 6 -14.71 25.75 -16.48
C ALA A 6 -13.97 27.07 -16.71
N ILE A 7 -12.72 26.96 -17.18
CA ILE A 7 -11.92 28.12 -17.54
C ILE A 7 -12.42 28.70 -18.88
N VAL A 8 -12.81 29.98 -18.85
CA VAL A 8 -13.29 30.72 -20.04
C VAL A 8 -12.14 31.35 -20.83
N GLU A 9 -11.07 31.74 -20.14
CA GLU A 9 -9.85 32.34 -20.69
C GLU A 9 -8.62 31.80 -19.97
N PRO A 10 -7.55 31.40 -20.70
CA PRO A 10 -6.35 30.90 -20.04
C PRO A 10 -5.64 32.01 -19.27
N PRO A 11 -4.86 31.69 -18.22
CA PRO A 11 -4.03 32.66 -17.53
C PRO A 11 -3.13 33.44 -18.50
N LYS A 12 -2.89 34.74 -18.24
CA LYS A 12 -2.03 35.57 -19.09
C LYS A 12 -0.67 34.91 -19.31
N GLY A 13 -0.30 34.67 -20.57
CA GLY A 13 0.95 34.00 -20.96
C GLY A 13 0.83 32.49 -21.18
N ALA A 14 -0.30 31.88 -20.80
CA ALA A 14 -0.60 30.49 -21.12
C ALA A 14 -1.31 30.38 -22.47
N ALA A 15 -1.05 29.29 -23.18
CA ALA A 15 -1.72 28.91 -24.42
C ALA A 15 -2.77 27.82 -24.15
N THR A 16 -3.95 27.95 -24.75
CA THR A 16 -4.92 26.85 -24.80
C THR A 16 -4.43 25.81 -25.81
N THR A 17 -4.20 24.58 -25.36
CA THR A 17 -3.66 23.49 -26.19
C THR A 17 -4.70 22.43 -26.54
N ALA A 18 -5.85 22.40 -25.84
CA ALA A 18 -7.00 21.60 -26.23
C ALA A 18 -8.33 22.24 -25.79
N SER A 19 -9.40 21.91 -26.51
CA SER A 19 -10.76 22.40 -26.26
C SER A 19 -11.79 21.32 -26.58
N THR A 20 -12.96 21.42 -25.96
CA THR A 20 -14.16 20.64 -26.31
C THR A 20 -15.35 21.59 -26.51
N PRO A 21 -16.47 21.14 -27.11
CA PRO A 21 -17.66 21.99 -27.25
C PRO A 21 -18.17 22.58 -25.92
N GLY A 22 -17.99 21.85 -24.80
CA GLY A 22 -18.40 22.28 -23.47
C GLY A 22 -17.29 22.93 -22.63
N ALA A 23 -16.05 23.01 -23.13
CA ALA A 23 -14.92 23.58 -22.41
C ALA A 23 -13.92 24.23 -23.39
N LYS A 24 -14.00 25.56 -23.52
CA LYS A 24 -13.13 26.34 -24.42
C LYS A 24 -11.65 26.20 -24.06
N VAL A 25 -11.34 26.15 -22.76
CA VAL A 25 -10.00 25.90 -22.24
C VAL A 25 -10.01 24.55 -21.52
N ALA A 26 -10.04 23.46 -22.29
CA ALA A 26 -10.00 22.11 -21.72
C ALA A 26 -8.59 21.74 -21.26
N VAL A 27 -7.56 22.26 -21.95
CA VAL A 27 -6.15 22.16 -21.55
C VAL A 27 -5.46 23.50 -21.82
N PHE A 28 -4.64 23.95 -20.88
CA PHE A 28 -3.71 25.06 -21.09
C PHE A 28 -2.28 24.70 -20.67
N GLU A 29 -1.33 25.37 -21.29
CA GLU A 29 0.10 25.26 -20.98
C GLU A 29 0.76 26.64 -20.92
N ASP A 30 1.58 26.86 -19.90
CA ASP A 30 2.59 27.91 -19.83
C ASP A 30 3.95 27.25 -19.59
N ALA A 31 4.66 26.94 -20.67
CA ALA A 31 5.95 26.26 -20.61
C ALA A 31 7.03 27.08 -19.89
N HIS A 32 6.96 28.41 -19.93
CA HIS A 32 7.94 29.28 -19.27
C HIS A 32 7.80 29.20 -17.74
N ARG A 33 6.57 29.24 -17.22
CA ARG A 33 6.29 29.10 -15.79
C ARG A 33 6.08 27.65 -15.35
N ARG A 34 6.05 26.71 -16.29
CA ARG A 34 5.72 25.29 -16.10
C ARG A 34 4.36 25.07 -15.43
N PHE A 35 3.38 25.86 -15.85
CA PHE A 35 1.99 25.67 -15.42
C PHE A 35 1.21 24.91 -16.48
N TYR A 36 0.54 23.86 -16.05
CA TYR A 36 -0.26 22.99 -16.90
C TYR A 36 -1.61 22.80 -16.22
N GLY A 37 -2.69 22.87 -16.99
CA GLY A 37 -4.03 22.65 -16.48
C GLY A 37 -4.82 21.76 -17.42
N VAL A 38 -5.57 20.81 -16.84
CA VAL A 38 -6.48 19.92 -17.55
C VAL A 38 -7.86 19.97 -16.88
N GLN A 39 -8.93 20.00 -17.67
CA GLN A 39 -10.33 20.02 -17.20
C GLN A 39 -10.92 18.58 -17.13
N PHE A 40 -10.05 17.59 -16.97
CA PHE A 40 -10.39 16.18 -16.84
C PHE A 40 -9.44 15.49 -15.86
N HIS A 41 -9.76 14.24 -15.55
CA HIS A 41 -9.03 13.39 -14.62
C HIS A 41 -8.09 12.46 -15.41
N PRO A 42 -6.80 12.80 -15.58
CA PRO A 42 -5.85 11.90 -16.25
C PRO A 42 -5.55 10.63 -15.45
N GLU A 43 -5.85 10.61 -14.15
CA GLU A 43 -5.62 9.50 -13.23
C GLU A 43 -6.64 8.36 -13.36
N VAL A 44 -7.80 8.60 -13.98
CA VAL A 44 -8.84 7.57 -14.10
C VAL A 44 -8.70 6.79 -15.41
N SER A 45 -9.01 5.50 -15.37
CA SER A 45 -8.94 4.59 -16.53
C SER A 45 -9.82 4.99 -17.72
N HIS A 46 -10.82 5.84 -17.49
CA HIS A 46 -11.69 6.39 -18.53
C HIS A 46 -10.96 7.37 -19.46
N THR A 47 -9.82 7.93 -19.05
CA THR A 47 -9.03 8.85 -19.86
C THR A 47 -7.94 8.07 -20.59
N GLN A 48 -8.22 7.69 -21.84
CA GLN A 48 -7.20 7.11 -22.72
C GLN A 48 -6.03 8.09 -22.88
N GLY A 49 -4.80 7.64 -22.67
CA GLY A 49 -3.62 8.52 -22.68
C GLY A 49 -3.37 9.26 -21.36
N GLY A 50 -4.19 9.05 -20.32
CA GLY A 50 -4.11 9.77 -19.05
C GLY A 50 -2.83 9.47 -18.27
N GLN A 51 -2.43 8.20 -18.23
CA GLN A 51 -1.18 7.77 -17.60
C GLN A 51 0.02 8.38 -18.31
N GLU A 52 0.05 8.35 -19.65
CA GLU A 52 1.11 8.94 -20.46
C GLU A 52 1.22 10.45 -20.23
N LEU A 53 0.09 11.15 -20.05
CA LEU A 53 0.08 12.58 -19.73
C LEU A 53 0.71 12.86 -18.35
N LEU A 54 0.39 12.05 -17.34
CA LEU A 54 1.00 12.15 -16.01
C LEU A 54 2.51 11.85 -16.05
N GLU A 55 2.93 10.85 -16.80
CA GLU A 55 4.34 10.49 -16.96
C GLU A 55 5.14 11.61 -17.65
N ARG A 56 4.59 12.20 -18.72
CA ARG A 56 5.21 13.37 -19.37
C ARG A 56 5.34 14.54 -18.41
N PHE A 57 4.30 14.82 -17.62
CA PHE A 57 4.37 15.88 -16.62
C PHE A 57 5.48 15.62 -15.59
N LEU A 58 5.54 14.42 -15.02
CA LEU A 58 6.54 14.06 -14.00
C LEU A 58 7.97 14.06 -14.55
N PHE A 59 8.20 13.37 -15.68
CA PHE A 59 9.56 13.10 -16.16
C PHE A 59 10.08 14.15 -17.14
N GLU A 60 9.22 14.78 -17.96
CA GLU A 60 9.65 15.81 -18.92
C GLU A 60 9.49 17.22 -18.34
N ALA A 61 8.32 17.57 -17.79
CA ALA A 61 8.05 18.94 -17.33
C ALA A 61 8.66 19.24 -15.95
N CYS A 62 8.49 18.32 -14.99
CA CYS A 62 9.11 18.43 -13.66
C CYS A 62 10.58 17.98 -13.64
N GLY A 63 10.99 17.12 -14.59
CA GLY A 63 12.33 16.56 -14.62
C GLY A 63 12.61 15.58 -13.48
N ALA A 64 11.57 14.95 -12.92
CA ALA A 64 11.73 13.92 -11.90
C ALA A 64 12.52 12.74 -12.49
N LEU A 65 13.34 12.09 -11.66
CA LEU A 65 14.02 10.86 -12.06
C LEU A 65 13.16 9.66 -11.64
N PRO A 66 13.03 8.61 -12.48
CA PRO A 66 12.25 7.41 -12.16
C PRO A 66 13.00 6.49 -11.18
N THR A 67 13.46 7.02 -10.05
CA THR A 67 14.24 6.29 -9.05
C THR A 67 13.37 5.56 -8.02
N TRP A 68 12.06 5.77 -8.04
CA TRP A 68 11.11 5.06 -7.19
C TRP A 68 10.78 3.68 -7.77
N THR A 69 11.76 2.77 -7.69
CA THR A 69 11.65 1.40 -8.18
C THR A 69 11.59 0.43 -7.01
N HIS A 70 10.96 -0.73 -7.20
CA HIS A 70 10.90 -1.77 -6.17
C HIS A 70 12.28 -2.16 -5.64
N THR A 71 13.28 -2.27 -6.52
CA THR A 71 14.67 -2.57 -6.13
C THR A 71 15.24 -1.50 -5.20
N ASN A 72 15.16 -0.22 -5.59
CA ASN A 72 15.70 0.89 -4.79
C ASN A 72 14.95 1.02 -3.44
N ILE A 73 13.64 0.79 -3.44
CA ILE A 73 12.82 0.81 -2.23
C ILE A 73 13.25 -0.33 -1.30
N ILE A 74 13.42 -1.55 -1.81
CA ILE A 74 13.85 -2.70 -1.01
C ILE A 74 15.24 -2.45 -0.40
N GLU A 75 16.20 -2.02 -1.20
CA GLU A 75 17.57 -1.73 -0.73
C GLU A 75 17.56 -0.66 0.38
N LYS A 76 16.92 0.48 0.10
CA LYS A 76 16.80 1.56 1.08
C LYS A 76 16.09 1.11 2.36
N SER A 77 14.97 0.39 2.24
CA SER A 77 14.18 -0.07 3.38
C SER A 77 14.98 -1.04 4.24
N VAL A 78 15.71 -1.97 3.63
CA VAL A 78 16.56 -2.93 4.34
C VAL A 78 17.66 -2.20 5.13
N ASP A 79 18.29 -1.19 4.54
CA ASP A 79 19.33 -0.41 5.22
C ASP A 79 18.78 0.48 6.34
N ASP A 80 17.60 1.08 6.13
CA ASP A 80 16.89 1.85 7.15
C ASP A 80 16.50 0.96 8.35
N ILE A 81 15.91 -0.21 8.07
CA ILE A 81 15.50 -1.20 9.07
C ILE A 81 16.72 -1.69 9.86
N ARG A 82 17.81 -2.06 9.17
CA ARG A 82 19.04 -2.55 9.83
C ARG A 82 19.64 -1.48 10.75
N ARG A 83 19.70 -0.22 10.31
CA ARG A 83 20.21 0.89 11.14
C ARG A 83 19.33 1.16 12.35
N GLN A 84 18.01 1.05 12.20
CA GLN A 84 17.06 1.33 13.27
C GLN A 84 17.08 0.24 14.35
N ILE A 85 17.17 -1.03 13.97
CA ILE A 85 17.16 -2.17 14.90
C ILE A 85 18.53 -2.42 15.53
N GLY A 86 19.61 -2.28 14.74
CA GLY A 86 20.94 -2.70 15.17
C GLY A 86 20.98 -4.20 15.48
N GLU A 87 21.36 -4.53 16.71
CA GLU A 87 21.54 -5.91 17.20
C GLU A 87 20.34 -6.43 18.01
N GLU A 88 19.29 -5.61 18.17
CA GLU A 88 18.11 -6.00 18.95
C GLU A 88 17.29 -7.10 18.27
N ARG A 89 16.46 -7.79 19.06
CA ARG A 89 15.51 -8.77 18.54
C ARG A 89 14.20 -8.09 18.16
N VAL A 90 13.57 -8.56 17.10
CA VAL A 90 12.31 -8.02 16.60
C VAL A 90 11.25 -9.10 16.59
N LEU A 91 10.06 -8.75 17.05
CA LEU A 91 8.87 -9.58 16.95
C LEU A 91 7.96 -9.04 15.84
N CYS A 92 7.54 -9.92 14.94
CA CYS A 92 6.56 -9.60 13.89
C CYS A 92 5.33 -10.49 14.05
N ALA A 93 4.17 -9.86 14.26
CA ALA A 93 2.90 -10.56 14.19
C ALA A 93 2.52 -10.77 12.71
N LEU A 94 2.59 -12.03 12.26
CA LEU A 94 2.12 -12.45 10.95
C LEU A 94 0.61 -12.70 11.02
N SER A 95 -0.15 -12.03 10.15
CA SER A 95 -1.60 -12.21 10.05
C SER A 95 -2.03 -13.20 8.95
N GLY A 96 -1.10 -13.58 8.07
CA GLY A 96 -1.40 -14.26 6.79
C GLY A 96 -1.70 -13.29 5.63
N GLY A 97 -1.91 -12.01 5.90
CA GLY A 97 -2.07 -10.96 4.89
C GLY A 97 -0.77 -10.53 4.21
N VAL A 98 -0.88 -10.02 2.98
CA VAL A 98 0.24 -9.58 2.13
C VAL A 98 1.12 -8.53 2.81
N ASP A 99 0.51 -7.58 3.53
CA ASP A 99 1.27 -6.49 4.16
C ASP A 99 2.21 -7.02 5.24
N SER A 100 1.70 -7.83 6.18
CA SER A 100 2.53 -8.44 7.23
C SER A 100 3.58 -9.40 6.66
N ALA A 101 3.26 -10.09 5.56
CA ALA A 101 4.18 -10.97 4.86
C ALA A 101 5.36 -10.21 4.25
N VAL A 102 5.09 -9.11 3.54
CA VAL A 102 6.12 -8.26 2.93
C VAL A 102 6.96 -7.59 4.02
N ALA A 103 6.32 -7.11 5.10
CA ALA A 103 7.03 -6.54 6.24
C ALA A 103 7.99 -7.56 6.87
N ALA A 104 7.52 -8.78 7.17
CA ALA A 104 8.37 -9.85 7.71
C ALA A 104 9.53 -10.21 6.76
N ALA A 105 9.28 -10.27 5.45
CA ALA A 105 10.32 -10.54 4.46
C ALA A 105 11.39 -9.44 4.40
N LEU A 106 11.00 -8.17 4.44
CA LEU A 106 11.95 -7.04 4.48
C LEU A 106 12.77 -7.03 5.77
N VAL A 107 12.12 -7.25 6.92
CA VAL A 107 12.82 -7.30 8.22
C VAL A 107 13.75 -8.50 8.29
N ARG A 108 13.32 -9.69 7.82
CA ARG A 108 14.19 -10.89 7.73
C ARG A 108 15.41 -10.61 6.87
N LYS A 109 15.24 -9.94 5.73
CA LYS A 109 16.36 -9.56 4.84
C LYS A 109 17.32 -8.57 5.52
N ALA A 110 16.81 -7.72 6.41
CA ALA A 110 17.61 -6.74 7.13
C ALA A 110 18.40 -7.34 8.30
N VAL A 111 17.75 -8.16 9.15
CA VAL A 111 18.30 -8.61 10.45
C VAL A 111 18.34 -10.13 10.65
N GLY A 112 17.96 -10.92 9.66
CA GLY A 112 18.11 -12.38 9.69
C GLY A 112 17.40 -13.04 10.89
N SER A 113 18.15 -13.83 11.65
CA SER A 113 17.68 -14.60 12.82
C SER A 113 17.31 -13.76 14.05
N HIS A 114 17.47 -12.43 13.98
CA HIS A 114 16.95 -11.54 15.03
C HIS A 114 15.44 -11.33 14.93
N LEU A 115 14.81 -11.73 13.81
CA LEU A 115 13.37 -11.70 13.63
C LEU A 115 12.72 -13.00 14.14
N LEU A 116 11.78 -12.86 15.08
CA LEU A 116 10.82 -13.88 15.45
C LEU A 116 9.43 -13.49 14.92
N CYS A 117 8.85 -14.36 14.11
CA CYS A 117 7.47 -14.22 13.67
C CYS A 117 6.53 -14.99 14.58
N VAL A 118 5.39 -14.39 14.91
CA VAL A 118 4.29 -15.05 15.65
C VAL A 118 3.05 -15.02 14.77
N PHE A 119 2.43 -16.18 14.57
CA PHE A 119 1.19 -16.34 13.85
C PHE A 119 0.13 -16.92 14.79
N VAL A 120 -0.97 -16.20 14.96
CA VAL A 120 -2.09 -16.61 15.83
C VAL A 120 -3.18 -17.22 14.97
N ASP A 121 -3.38 -18.52 15.10
CA ASP A 121 -4.51 -19.23 14.50
C ASP A 121 -5.74 -18.99 15.38
N THR A 122 -6.60 -18.07 14.95
CA THR A 122 -7.79 -17.67 15.70
C THR A 122 -8.95 -18.64 15.56
N GLY A 123 -8.83 -19.68 14.73
CA GLY A 123 -9.95 -20.54 14.33
C GLY A 123 -10.99 -19.87 13.42
N LEU A 124 -10.77 -18.60 13.02
CA LEU A 124 -11.66 -17.82 12.15
C LEU A 124 -11.07 -17.58 10.75
N LEU A 125 -10.00 -18.31 10.41
CA LEU A 125 -9.30 -18.21 9.14
C LEU A 125 -9.97 -19.05 8.05
N ARG A 126 -9.52 -18.90 6.81
CA ARG A 126 -9.97 -19.76 5.71
C ARG A 126 -9.42 -21.17 5.87
N MET A 127 -10.08 -22.12 5.20
CA MET A 127 -9.65 -23.52 5.16
C MET A 127 -8.18 -23.63 4.72
N HIS A 128 -7.36 -24.30 5.54
CA HIS A 128 -5.92 -24.51 5.36
C HIS A 128 -5.03 -23.26 5.36
N GLU A 129 -5.55 -22.09 5.72
CA GLU A 129 -4.76 -20.85 5.71
C GLU A 129 -3.59 -20.91 6.69
N ALA A 130 -3.81 -21.43 7.90
CA ALA A 130 -2.76 -21.58 8.90
C ALA A 130 -1.60 -22.49 8.43
N ASP A 131 -1.94 -23.63 7.82
CA ASP A 131 -0.94 -24.58 7.31
C ASP A 131 -0.14 -23.98 6.13
N GLN A 132 -0.81 -23.20 5.27
CA GLN A 132 -0.17 -22.51 4.16
C GLN A 132 0.81 -21.42 4.64
N VAL A 133 0.45 -20.68 5.69
CA VAL A 133 1.34 -19.68 6.31
C VAL A 133 2.57 -20.36 6.89
N GLU A 134 2.39 -21.45 7.64
CA GLU A 134 3.50 -22.19 8.25
C GLU A 134 4.47 -22.76 7.20
N GLU A 135 3.94 -23.35 6.13
CA GLU A 135 4.73 -23.87 5.01
C GLU A 135 5.53 -22.76 4.29
N VAL A 136 4.91 -21.61 4.01
CA VAL A 136 5.57 -20.53 3.28
C VAL A 136 6.63 -19.83 4.13
N PHE A 137 6.27 -19.39 5.34
CA PHE A 137 7.17 -18.56 6.14
C PHE A 137 8.17 -19.39 6.95
N GLY A 138 7.74 -20.52 7.51
CA GLY A 138 8.62 -21.43 8.22
C GLY A 138 9.53 -22.21 7.26
N ASN A 139 8.94 -23.05 6.41
CA ASN A 139 9.72 -24.03 5.63
C ASN A 139 10.44 -23.41 4.43
N ARG A 140 9.75 -22.61 3.62
CA ARG A 140 10.33 -22.09 2.36
C ARG A 140 11.20 -20.86 2.55
N LEU A 141 10.78 -19.93 3.41
CA LEU A 141 11.51 -18.70 3.69
C LEU A 141 12.47 -18.84 4.88
N GLY A 142 12.43 -19.96 5.61
CA GLY A 142 13.32 -20.24 6.72
C GLY A 142 13.22 -19.21 7.83
N MET A 143 12.03 -18.65 8.07
CA MET A 143 11.80 -17.69 9.17
C MET A 143 11.52 -18.45 10.46
N ASP A 144 12.01 -17.89 11.57
CA ASP A 144 11.67 -18.38 12.90
C ASP A 144 10.20 -18.03 13.16
N LEU A 145 9.30 -19.01 13.05
CA LEU A 145 7.85 -18.84 13.15
C LEU A 145 7.29 -19.64 14.33
N VAL A 146 6.55 -18.95 15.19
CA VAL A 146 5.75 -19.57 16.25
C VAL A 146 4.28 -19.51 15.85
N ARG A 147 3.68 -20.67 15.62
CA ARG A 147 2.23 -20.81 15.49
C ARG A 147 1.61 -20.96 16.88
N TYR A 148 0.65 -20.10 17.20
CA TYR A 148 -0.14 -20.16 18.42
C TYR A 148 -1.60 -20.49 18.06
N ASP A 149 -2.07 -21.67 18.47
CA ASP A 149 -3.47 -22.05 18.33
C ASP A 149 -4.31 -21.40 19.43
N ALA A 150 -5.21 -20.50 19.03
CA ALA A 150 -6.10 -19.75 19.90
C ALA A 150 -7.57 -19.99 19.55
N ALA A 151 -7.90 -21.02 18.75
CA ALA A 151 -9.26 -21.23 18.26
C ALA A 151 -10.30 -21.28 19.39
N ASP A 152 -10.02 -22.05 20.46
CA ASP A 152 -10.91 -22.15 21.61
C ASP A 152 -11.10 -20.81 22.32
N THR A 153 -10.03 -20.02 22.49
CA THR A 153 -10.09 -18.69 23.12
C THR A 153 -11.04 -17.76 22.37
N PHE A 154 -10.90 -17.70 21.04
CA PHE A 154 -11.73 -16.82 20.21
C PHE A 154 -13.18 -17.30 20.14
N LEU A 155 -13.41 -18.61 19.97
CA LEU A 155 -14.75 -19.18 19.90
C LEU A 155 -15.50 -19.05 21.23
N GLN A 156 -14.81 -19.21 22.36
CA GLN A 156 -15.40 -18.97 23.69
C GLN A 156 -15.75 -17.50 23.89
N ALA A 157 -14.86 -16.57 23.51
CA ALA A 157 -15.11 -15.14 23.61
C ALA A 157 -16.32 -14.69 22.76
N LEU A 158 -16.56 -15.36 21.63
CA LEU A 158 -17.70 -15.08 20.74
C LEU A 158 -19.00 -15.78 21.14
N SER A 159 -18.99 -16.61 22.17
CA SER A 159 -20.17 -17.36 22.59
C SER A 159 -21.31 -16.41 22.99
N GLY A 160 -22.46 -16.54 22.32
CA GLY A 160 -23.64 -15.70 22.56
C GLY A 160 -23.59 -14.29 21.98
N VAL A 161 -22.47 -13.87 21.37
CA VAL A 161 -22.35 -12.55 20.75
C VAL A 161 -22.97 -12.58 19.35
N THR A 162 -24.07 -11.85 19.17
CA THR A 162 -24.81 -11.78 17.89
C THR A 162 -24.62 -10.46 17.16
N ASP A 163 -24.39 -9.37 17.90
CA ASP A 163 -24.15 -8.06 17.31
C ASP A 163 -22.82 -8.04 16.52
N PRO A 164 -22.84 -7.68 15.22
CA PRO A 164 -21.64 -7.74 14.39
C PRO A 164 -20.56 -6.71 14.75
N GLU A 165 -20.92 -5.57 15.34
CA GLU A 165 -19.95 -4.59 15.82
C GLU A 165 -19.29 -5.08 17.12
N GLU A 166 -20.07 -5.68 18.01
CA GLU A 166 -19.56 -6.30 19.23
C GLU A 166 -18.61 -7.46 18.90
N LYS A 167 -18.98 -8.33 17.95
CA LYS A 167 -18.08 -9.38 17.46
C LYS A 167 -16.73 -8.84 16.99
N ARG A 168 -16.72 -7.72 16.26
CA ARG A 168 -15.46 -7.08 15.80
C ARG A 168 -14.60 -6.61 16.97
N LYS A 169 -15.22 -6.01 17.99
CA LYS A 169 -14.51 -5.54 19.20
C LYS A 169 -13.93 -6.70 19.99
N VAL A 170 -14.72 -7.75 20.21
CA VAL A 170 -14.30 -8.95 20.95
C VAL A 170 -13.14 -9.65 20.25
N ILE A 171 -13.21 -9.87 18.93
CA ILE A 171 -12.12 -10.49 18.15
C ILE A 171 -10.86 -9.62 18.23
N GLY A 172 -11.00 -8.30 18.04
CA GLY A 172 -9.86 -7.39 18.10
C GLY A 172 -9.19 -7.34 19.47
N GLU A 173 -9.99 -7.33 20.54
CA GLU A 173 -9.49 -7.35 21.92
C GLU A 173 -8.78 -8.68 22.24
N ALA A 174 -9.39 -9.80 21.88
CA ALA A 174 -8.82 -11.13 22.10
C ALA A 174 -7.50 -11.35 21.34
N PHE A 175 -7.31 -10.68 20.19
CA PHE A 175 -6.06 -10.77 19.42
C PHE A 175 -4.90 -9.97 20.02
N ILE A 176 -5.19 -8.88 20.74
CA ILE A 176 -4.16 -8.01 21.33
C ILE A 176 -3.68 -8.53 22.70
N ARG A 177 -4.55 -9.22 23.45
CA ARG A 177 -4.25 -9.78 24.78
C ARG A 177 -3.37 -11.02 24.70
#